data_AF-A0A8S9QLR3-F1
#
_entry.id   AF-A0A8S9QLR3-F1
#
_cell.length_a   1.000
_cell.length_b   1.000
_cell.length_c   1.000
_cell.angle_alpha   90.00
_cell.angle_beta   90.00
_cell.angle_gamma   90.00
#
_symmetry.space_group_name_H-M   'P 1'
#
loop_
_entity.id
_entity.type
_entity.pdbx_description
1 polymer ?
#
loop_
_entity_poly.entity_id
_entity_poly.type
_entity_poly.pdbx_seq_one_letter_code
_entity_poly.pdbx_strand_id
1 'polypeptide(L)' 'MGQFKRVAWILTDSAGSHINQGAATHEFVNSPLIAEAIALRSGLLSAVNLGLPKL' A
#
# COMPACT_ATOMS: atom_id res chain seq x y z
N MET A 1 -21.54 12.63 7.25
CA MET A 1 -20.37 13.00 6.41
C MET A 1 -19.30 11.94 6.66
N GLY A 2 -19.08 11.01 5.73
CA GLY A 2 -18.10 9.91 5.91
C GLY A 2 -16.67 10.42 5.83
N GLN A 3 -15.79 10.01 6.76
CA GLN A 3 -14.36 10.31 6.65
C GLN A 3 -13.73 9.37 5.61
N PHE A 4 -13.16 9.94 4.56
CA PHE A 4 -12.29 9.24 3.63
C PHE A 4 -10.88 9.13 4.22
N LYS A 5 -10.25 7.97 4.11
CA LYS A 5 -8.83 7.80 4.43
C LYS A 5 -8.07 7.41 3.18
N ARG A 6 -6.88 7.99 3.01
CA ARG A 6 -5.95 7.63 1.95
C ARG A 6 -4.90 6.69 2.49
N VAL A 7 -4.61 5.67 1.70
CA VAL A 7 -3.51 4.74 1.91
C VAL A 7 -2.56 4.89 0.72
N ALA A 8 -1.26 4.73 0.98
CA ALA A 8 -0.24 4.77 -0.05
C ALA A 8 0.85 3.76 0.27
N TRP A 9 1.53 3.28 -0.76
CA TRP A 9 2.63 2.33 -0.64
C TRP A 9 3.72 2.67 -1.66
N ILE A 10 4.96 2.33 -1.31
CA ILE A 10 6.14 2.47 -2.14
C ILE A 10 6.93 1.18 -2.00
N LEU A 11 7.38 0.64 -3.13
CA LEU A 11 8.26 -0.52 -3.24
C LEU A 11 9.62 -0.04 -3.73
N THR A 12 10.65 -0.36 -2.97
CA THR A 12 12.04 -0.07 -3.33
C THR A 12 12.84 -1.36 -3.37
N ASP A 13 13.92 -1.39 -4.16
CA ASP A 13 14.90 -2.46 -4.07
C ASP A 13 15.80 -2.29 -2.83
N SER A 14 16.74 -3.22 -2.66
CA SER A 14 17.72 -3.20 -1.56
C SER A 14 18.72 -2.05 -1.65
N ALA A 15 18.87 -1.41 -2.82
CA ALA A 15 19.68 -0.22 -3.02
C ALA A 15 18.88 1.08 -2.78
N GLY A 16 17.59 0.97 -2.44
CA GLY A 16 16.69 2.12 -2.26
C GLY A 16 16.17 2.70 -3.58
N SER A 17 16.40 2.03 -4.72
CA SER A 17 15.83 2.44 -6.00
C SER A 17 14.32 2.19 -6.01
N HIS A 18 13.58 3.16 -6.54
CA HIS A 18 12.13 3.07 -6.63
C HIS A 18 11.69 2.07 -7.71
N ILE A 19 11.00 1.00 -7.30
CA ILE A 19 10.46 -0.01 -8.21
C ILE A 19 9.03 0.37 -8.63
N ASN A 20 8.18 0.70 -7.66
CA ASN A 20 6.77 1.00 -7.90
C ASN A 20 6.13 1.72 -6.70
N GLN A 21 5.08 2.49 -6.94
CA GLN A 21 4.27 3.10 -5.89
C GLN A 21 2.80 3.17 -6.29
N GLY A 22 1.94 3.33 -5.30
CA GLY A 22 0.52 3.52 -5.52
C GLY A 22 -0.17 4.18 -4.34
N ALA A 23 -1.39 4.65 -4.59
CA ALA A 23 -2.27 5.17 -3.55
C ALA A 23 -3.71 4.79 -3.85
N ALA A 24 -4.49 4.59 -2.79
CA ALA A 24 -5.92 4.33 -2.87
C ALA A 24 -6.66 5.17 -1.83
N THR A 25 -7.90 5.54 -2.16
CA THR A 25 -8.81 6.17 -1.21
C THR A 25 -9.84 5.14 -0.81
N HIS A 26 -9.96 4.88 0.49
CA HIS A 26 -10.97 3.99 1.04
C HIS A 26 -12.03 4.80 1.79
N GLU A 27 -13.28 4.55 1.45
CA GLU A 27 -14.42 5.03 2.22
C GLU A 27 -14.59 4.12 3.45
N PHE A 28 -14.92 4.71 4.60
CA PHE A 28 -15.22 3.98 5.85
C PHE A 28 -14.06 3.23 6.51
N VAL A 29 -12.84 3.79 6.47
CA VAL A 29 -11.76 3.29 7.33
C VAL A 29 -11.88 3.90 8.72
N ASN A 30 -12.44 3.12 9.64
CA ASN A 30 -12.82 3.57 10.99
C ASN A 30 -11.65 3.66 11.98
N SER A 31 -10.43 3.27 11.58
CA SER A 31 -9.25 3.31 12.45
C SER A 31 -7.96 3.50 11.64
N PRO A 32 -7.00 4.30 12.13
CA PRO A 32 -5.66 4.39 11.53
C PRO A 32 -4.98 3.02 11.36
N LEU A 33 -5.16 2.10 12.31
CA LEU A 33 -4.59 0.75 12.23
C LEU A 33 -5.12 -0.03 11.01
N ILE A 34 -6.40 0.14 10.69
CA ILE A 34 -7.00 -0.49 9.51
C ILE A 34 -6.43 0.14 8.24
N ALA A 35 -6.21 1.46 8.22
CA ALA A 35 -5.58 2.14 7.08
C ALA A 35 -4.16 1.61 6.83
N GLU A 36 -3.37 1.39 7.88
CA GLU A 36 -2.03 0.82 7.79
C GLU A 36 -2.04 -0.62 7.25
N ALA A 37 -2.93 -1.47 7.78
CA ALA A 37 -3.07 -2.84 7.29
C ALA A 37 -3.47 -2.90 5.80
N ILE A 38 -4.35 -1.98 5.36
CA ILE A 38 -4.72 -1.85 3.95
C ILE A 38 -3.54 -1.39 3.10
N ALA A 39 -2.75 -0.41 3.57
CA ALA A 39 -1.55 0.05 2.87
C ALA A 39 -0.56 -1.10 2.65
N LEU A 40 -0.28 -1.89 3.70
CA LEU A 40 0.60 -3.07 3.63
C LEU A 40 0.08 -4.12 2.66
N ARG A 41 -1.21 -4.47 2.74
CA ARG A 41 -1.84 -5.42 1.82
C ARG A 41 -1.74 -4.95 0.38
N SER A 42 -1.96 -3.66 0.13
CA SER A 42 -1.95 -3.09 -1.22
C SER A 42 -0.54 -3.07 -1.81
N GLY A 43 0.47 -2.70 -1.01
CA GLY A 43 1.88 -2.81 -1.40
C GLY A 43 2.29 -4.24 -1.73
N LEU A 44 1.90 -5.21 -0.88
CA LEU A 44 2.21 -6.62 -1.10
C LEU A 44 1.56 -7.18 -2.37
N LEU A 45 0.28 -6.85 -2.62
CA LEU A 45 -0.39 -7.22 -3.86
C LEU A 45 0.28 -6.59 -5.09
N SER A 46 0.71 -5.33 -5.00
CA SER A 46 1.47 -4.68 -6.06
C SER A 46 2.78 -5.42 -6.35
N ALA A 47 3.52 -5.81 -5.31
CA ALA A 47 4.76 -6.59 -5.44
C ALA A 47 4.53 -7.95 -6.12
N VAL A 48 3.46 -8.66 -5.72
CA VAL A 48 3.08 -9.94 -6.33
C VAL A 48 2.70 -9.77 -7.81
N ASN A 49 1.92 -8.75 -8.14
CA ASN A 49 1.53 -8.46 -9.53
C ASN A 49 2.73 -8.10 -10.42
N LEU A 50 3.78 -7.52 -9.84
CA LEU A 50 5.04 -7.23 -10.52
C LEU A 50 5.96 -8.45 -10.65
N GLY A 51 5.57 -9.60 -10.11
CA GLY A 51 6.39 -10.82 -10.12
C GLY A 51 7.66 -10.71 -9.29
N LEU A 52 7.69 -9.81 -8.30
CA LEU A 52 8.85 -9.67 -7.42
C LEU A 52 9.07 -10.97 -6.63
N PRO A 53 10.33 -11.41 -6.45
CA PRO A 53 10.63 -12.58 -5.62
C PRO A 53 10.04 -12.38 -4.23
N LYS A 54 9.58 -13.48 -3.62
CA LYS A 54 8.97 -13.47 -2.30
C LYS A 54 9.93 -12.77 -1.30
N LEU A 55 9.39 -11.82 -0.56
CA LEU A 55 10.04 -11.12 0.56
C LEU A 55 10.55 -12.12 1.61
#